data_AF-A0A939VMI0-F1
#
_entry.id   AF-A0A939VMI0-F1
#
_cell.length_a   1.000
_cell.length_b   1.000
_cell.length_c   1.000
_cell.angle_alpha   90.00
_cell.angle_beta   90.00
_cell.angle_gamma   90.00
#
_symmetry.space_group_name_H-M   'P 1'
#
loop_
_entity.id
_entity.type
_entity.pdbx_description
1 polymer ?
#
loop_
_entity_poly.entity_id
_entity_poly.type
_entity_poly.pdbx_seq_one_letter_code
_entity_poly.pdbx_strand_id
1 'polypeptide(L)' 'SPEGTGVIAGGPARSVCELAGIKNIRTKSLGSINKQNVVLATINGLSQLKTPEEVAAKRGKSVDEVRA' A
#
# COMPACT_ATOMS: atom_id res chain seq x y z
N SER A 1 0.36 8.35 3.23
CA SER A 1 0.37 9.77 2.85
C SER A 1 -0.23 10.61 3.98
N PRO A 2 0.11 11.90 4.09
CA PRO A 2 -0.47 12.79 5.09
C PRO A 2 -2.00 12.78 5.05
N GLU A 3 -2.61 13.12 6.17
CA GLU A 3 -4.05 13.31 6.25
C GLU A 3 -4.52 14.36 5.23
N GLY A 4 -5.70 14.16 4.63
CA GLY A 4 -6.24 15.04 3.58
C GLY A 4 -5.67 14.81 2.18
N THR A 5 -4.73 13.86 1.98
CA THR A 5 -4.22 13.54 0.63
C THR A 5 -5.29 12.89 -0.25
N GLY A 6 -6.21 12.10 0.34
CA GLY A 6 -7.18 11.31 -0.41
C GLY A 6 -6.53 10.15 -1.19
N VAL A 7 -7.30 9.58 -2.13
CA VAL A 7 -6.88 8.44 -2.95
C VAL A 7 -6.43 8.90 -4.34
N ILE A 8 -5.12 9.16 -4.46
CA ILE A 8 -4.47 9.55 -5.72
C ILE A 8 -3.90 8.28 -6.37
N ALA A 9 -4.74 7.60 -7.14
CA ALA A 9 -4.40 6.35 -7.81
C ALA A 9 -5.06 6.26 -9.20
N GLY A 10 -4.46 5.45 -10.09
CA GLY A 10 -5.08 5.11 -11.38
C GLY A 10 -6.35 4.28 -11.18
N GLY A 11 -7.33 4.40 -12.09
CA GLY A 11 -8.68 3.83 -11.93
C GLY A 11 -8.75 2.41 -11.34
N PRO A 12 -8.07 1.41 -11.90
CA PRO A 12 -8.12 0.04 -11.38
C PRO A 12 -7.58 -0.10 -9.96
N ALA A 13 -6.45 0.56 -9.64
CA ALA A 13 -5.88 0.55 -8.30
C ALA A 13 -6.72 1.36 -7.32
N ARG A 14 -7.32 2.48 -7.77
CA ARG A 14 -8.21 3.32 -6.95
C ARG A 14 -9.39 2.50 -6.42
N SER A 15 -10.08 1.76 -7.28
CA SER A 15 -11.22 0.94 -6.85
C SER A 15 -10.82 -0.10 -5.80
N VAL A 16 -9.66 -0.73 -5.95
CA VAL A 16 -9.14 -1.67 -4.94
C VAL A 16 -8.84 -0.96 -3.62
N CYS A 17 -8.14 0.19 -3.67
CA CYS A 17 -7.80 0.96 -2.47
C CYS A 17 -9.04 1.48 -1.72
N GLU A 18 -10.05 1.96 -2.44
CA GLU A 18 -11.31 2.43 -1.86
C GLU A 18 -12.07 1.28 -1.18
N LEU A 19 -12.18 0.13 -1.83
CA LEU A 19 -12.80 -1.08 -1.25
C LEU A 19 -12.03 -1.61 -0.04
N ALA A 20 -10.70 -1.46 -0.03
CA ALA A 20 -9.86 -1.81 1.12
C ALA A 20 -9.95 -0.81 2.28
N GLY A 21 -10.72 0.29 2.15
CA GLY A 21 -10.88 1.31 3.19
C GLY A 21 -9.69 2.27 3.32
N ILE A 22 -8.81 2.32 2.32
CA ILE A 22 -7.62 3.19 2.34
C ILE A 22 -8.05 4.63 2.03
N LYS A 23 -7.88 5.53 3.00
CA LYS A 23 -8.28 6.94 2.87
C LYS A 23 -7.21 7.83 2.22
N ASN A 24 -5.93 7.52 2.45
CA ASN A 24 -4.81 8.39 2.05
C ASN A 24 -3.68 7.59 1.39
N ILE A 25 -3.58 7.68 0.07
CA ILE A 25 -2.54 6.96 -0.69
C ILE A 25 -2.17 7.69 -1.98
N ARG A 26 -0.90 7.57 -2.37
CA ARG A 26 -0.40 7.96 -3.69
C ARG A 26 0.16 6.72 -4.36
N THR A 27 -0.28 6.46 -5.59
CA THR A 27 0.22 5.31 -6.36
C THR A 27 0.71 5.74 -7.73
N LYS A 28 1.63 4.94 -8.27
CA LYS A 28 2.05 5.00 -9.67
C LYS A 28 2.11 3.58 -10.19
N SER A 29 1.40 3.31 -11.28
CA SER A 29 1.57 2.06 -12.02
C SER A 29 2.77 2.21 -12.97
N LEU A 30 3.68 1.25 -12.93
CA LEU A 30 4.87 1.17 -13.77
C LEU A 30 4.80 -0.11 -14.60
N GLY A 31 5.28 -0.05 -15.85
CA GLY A 31 5.22 -1.18 -16.78
C GLY A 31 3.85 -1.32 -17.46
N SER A 32 3.28 -2.53 -17.45
CA SER A 32 2.02 -2.82 -18.13
C SER A 32 0.84 -2.10 -17.47
N ILE A 33 0.02 -1.45 -18.30
CA ILE A 33 -1.21 -0.75 -17.88
C ILE A 33 -2.48 -1.59 -18.09
N ASN A 34 -2.34 -2.90 -18.30
CA ASN A 34 -3.49 -3.80 -18.39
C ASN A 34 -4.29 -3.76 -17.07
N LYS A 35 -5.57 -3.40 -17.16
CA LYS A 35 -6.43 -3.14 -15.99
C LYS A 35 -6.50 -4.33 -15.03
N GLN A 36 -6.62 -5.55 -15.55
CA GLN A 36 -6.72 -6.76 -14.74
C GLN A 36 -5.42 -7.01 -13.97
N ASN A 37 -4.28 -6.85 -14.64
CA ASN A 37 -2.97 -7.00 -13.99
C ASN A 37 -2.74 -5.93 -12.92
N VAL A 38 -3.17 -4.68 -13.16
CA VAL A 38 -3.07 -3.61 -12.16
C VAL A 38 -3.92 -3.94 -10.92
N VAL A 39 -5.13 -4.48 -11.10
CA VAL A 39 -5.97 -4.93 -9.96
C VAL A 39 -5.27 -6.05 -9.19
N LEU A 40 -4.83 -7.11 -9.88
CA LEU A 40 -4.17 -8.25 -9.25
C LEU A 40 -2.87 -7.85 -8.53
N ALA A 41 -2.06 -6.99 -9.15
CA ALA A 41 -0.84 -6.48 -8.54
C ALA A 41 -1.13 -5.61 -7.31
N THR A 42 -2.20 -4.80 -7.34
CA THR A 42 -2.60 -3.99 -6.19
C THR A 42 -3.01 -4.88 -5.02
N ILE A 43 -3.85 -5.89 -5.25
CA ILE A 43 -4.28 -6.85 -4.22
C ILE A 43 -3.08 -7.60 -3.64
N ASN A 44 -2.20 -8.11 -4.51
CA ASN A 44 -1.00 -8.84 -4.10
C ASN A 44 0.00 -7.97 -3.31
N GLY A 45 0.11 -6.69 -3.66
CA GLY A 45 0.93 -5.74 -2.91
C GLY A 45 0.37 -5.47 -1.51
N LEU A 46 -0.96 -5.29 -1.40
CA LEU A 46 -1.61 -5.07 -0.12
C LEU A 46 -1.52 -6.30 0.81
N SER A 47 -1.61 -7.52 0.27
CA SER A 47 -1.49 -8.75 1.07
C SER A 47 -0.09 -9.01 1.61
N GLN A 48 0.94 -8.31 1.10
CA GLN A 48 2.34 -8.45 1.52
C GLN A 48 2.79 -7.34 2.47
N LEU A 49 1.89 -6.45 2.89
CA LEU A 49 2.20 -5.44 3.89
C LEU A 49 2.62 -6.10 5.19
N LYS A 50 3.69 -5.58 5.79
CA LYS A 50 4.23 -6.04 7.06
C LYS A 50 3.92 -5.04 8.14
N THR A 51 3.61 -5.53 9.32
CA THR A 51 3.41 -4.67 10.48
C THR A 51 4.77 -4.17 11.01
N PRO A 52 4.82 -3.01 11.68
CA PRO A 52 6.04 -2.53 12.34
C PRO A 52 6.64 -3.57 13.29
N GLU A 53 5.79 -4.35 13.96
CA GLU A 53 6.17 -5.40 14.91
C GLU A 53 6.90 -6.56 14.22
N GLU A 54 6.39 -7.02 13.07
CA GLU A 54 7.04 -8.05 12.25
C GLU A 54 8.40 -7.58 11.73
N VAL A 55 8.50 -6.31 11.33
CA VAL A 55 9.75 -5.72 10.83
C VAL A 55 10.76 -5.56 11.98
N ALA A 56 10.32 -5.11 13.15
CA ALA A 56 11.15 -4.96 14.34
C ALA A 56 11.74 -6.30 14.81
N ALA A 57 10.90 -7.34 14.90
CA ALA A 57 11.32 -8.69 15.25
C ALA A 57 12.35 -9.24 14.24
N LYS A 58 12.11 -9.03 12.94
CA LYS A 58 13.04 -9.47 11.88
C LYS A 58 14.38 -8.73 11.91
N ARG A 59 14.41 -7.47 12.36
CA ARG A 59 15.61 -6.63 12.42
C ARG A 59 16.30 -6.64 13.78
N GLY A 60 15.74 -7.29 14.80
CA GLY A 60 16.27 -7.29 16.16
C GLY A 60 16.27 -5.90 16.83
N LYS A 61 15.33 -5.03 16.44
CA LYS A 61 15.18 -3.66 16.95
C LYS A 61 13.90 -3.50 17.74
N SER A 62 13.80 -2.44 18.54
CA SER A 62 12.53 -2.07 19.15
C SER A 62 11.56 -1.52 18.11
N VAL A 63 10.25 -1.61 18.38
CA VAL A 63 9.20 -1.08 17.48
C VAL A 63 9.30 0.44 17.35
N ASP A 64 9.73 1.12 18.41
CA ASP A 64 9.91 2.57 18.45
C ASP A 64 10.98 3.03 17.45
N GLU A 65 12.12 2.34 17.42
CA GLU A 65 13.21 2.58 16.45
C GLU A 65 12.81 2.29 14.98
N VAL A 66 11.74 1.54 14.73
CA VAL A 66 11.25 1.23 13.39
C VAL A 66 10.16 2.22 12.93
N ARG A 67 9.50 2.89 13.88
CA ARG A 67 8.44 3.88 13.60
C ARG A 67 8.96 5.32 13.50
N ALA A 68 10.14 5.60 14.07
CA ALA A 68 10.87 6.86 13.92
C ALA A 68 11.36 7.08 12.48
#